data_AF-A0A924XC99-F1
#
_entry.id   AF-A0A924XC99-F1
#
_cell.length_a   1.000
_cell.length_b   1.000
_cell.length_c   1.000
_cell.angle_alpha   90.00
_cell.angle_beta   90.00
_cell.angle_gamma   90.00
#
_symmetry.space_group_name_H-M   'P 1'
#
loop_
_entity.id
_entity.type
_entity.pdbx_description
1 polymer ?
#
loop_
_entity_poly.entity_id
_entity_poly.type
_entity_poly.pdbx_seq_one_letter_code
_entity_poly.pdbx_strand_id
1 'polypeptide(L)'
;MAGERLPVVRVLGAPAAFAVQVTRPAFCATLAEAAVSRAPGEIAVVTRVGGNPAALCTGEPFVVEYGGLVTGLAAGRYRVRVYEAVGDGPAGFLSSANVTILPPAT
;
A
#
# COMPACT_ATOMS: atom_id res chain seq x y z
N MET A 1 26.98 2.79 -2.61
CA MET A 1 25.61 3.13 -3.05
C MET A 1 24.68 2.70 -1.93
N ALA A 2 24.02 3.64 -1.24
CA ALA A 2 23.14 3.31 -0.13
C ALA A 2 21.88 2.66 -0.68
N GLY A 3 21.68 1.37 -0.40
CA GLY A 3 20.44 0.67 -0.74
C GLY A 3 19.26 1.32 -0.02
N GLU A 4 18.15 1.51 -0.72
CA GLU A 4 16.94 2.09 -0.13
C GLU A 4 16.46 1.20 1.03
N ARG A 5 16.23 1.80 2.21
CA ARG A 5 15.76 1.05 3.39
C ARG A 5 14.30 0.68 3.17
N LEU A 6 14.05 -0.61 2.98
CA LEU A 6 12.71 -1.17 2.88
C LEU A 6 12.10 -1.40 4.30
N PRO A 7 10.76 -1.35 4.46
CA PRO A 7 9.75 -1.10 3.44
C PRO A 7 9.65 0.38 3.04
N VAL A 8 9.34 0.63 1.77
CA VAL A 8 9.07 1.95 1.21
C VAL A 8 7.60 2.00 0.81
N VAL A 9 6.90 3.06 1.20
CA VAL A 9 5.52 3.32 0.79
C VAL A 9 5.49 4.63 0.01
N ARG A 10 4.95 4.57 -1.21
CA ARG A 10 4.75 5.73 -2.08
C ARG A 10 3.26 5.95 -2.27
N VAL A 11 2.82 7.19 -2.03
CA VAL A 11 1.44 7.62 -2.26
C VAL A 11 1.49 8.74 -3.29
N LEU A 12 0.84 8.51 -4.43
CA LEU A 12 0.89 9.41 -5.59
C LEU A 12 -0.53 9.95 -5.83
N GLY A 13 -0.70 11.27 -5.75
CA GLY A 13 -1.98 11.91 -6.06
C GLY A 13 -2.27 11.93 -7.55
N ALA A 14 -3.54 11.77 -7.91
CA ALA A 14 -4.07 11.92 -9.26
C ALA A 14 -5.43 12.66 -9.20
N PRO A 15 -5.96 13.16 -10.33
CA PRO A 15 -7.32 13.70 -10.37
C PRO A 15 -8.32 12.62 -9.92
N ALA A 16 -9.17 12.96 -8.93
CA ALA A 16 -10.17 12.06 -8.33
C ALA A 16 -9.66 10.72 -7.75
N ALA A 17 -8.33 10.53 -7.62
CA ALA A 17 -7.74 9.26 -7.22
C ALA A 17 -6.35 9.41 -6.59
N PHE A 18 -5.85 8.35 -5.97
CA PHE A 18 -4.42 8.22 -5.64
C PHE A 18 -3.96 6.78 -5.78
N ALA A 19 -2.67 6.60 -6.09
CA ALA A 19 -2.04 5.29 -6.10
C ALA A 19 -1.25 5.06 -4.80
N VAL A 20 -1.29 3.85 -4.28
CA VAL A 20 -0.38 3.36 -3.24
C VAL A 20 0.52 2.32 -3.86
N GLN A 21 1.83 2.45 -3.64
CA GLN A 21 2.82 1.42 -3.92
C GLN A 21 3.59 1.12 -2.65
N VAL A 22 3.75 -0.16 -2.35
CA VAL A 22 4.54 -0.66 -1.22
C VAL A 22 5.63 -1.56 -1.78
N THR A 23 6.88 -1.25 -1.43
CA THR A 23 8.06 -2.05 -1.75
C THR A 23 8.62 -2.58 -0.44
N ARG A 24 8.76 -3.89 -0.27
CA ARG A 24 9.24 -4.47 0.99
C ARG A 24 10.13 -5.69 0.78
N PRO A 25 10.95 -6.07 1.77
CA PRO A 25 11.56 -7.39 1.78
C PRO A 25 10.44 -8.41 2.02
N ALA A 26 10.47 -9.48 1.24
CA ALA A 26 9.53 -10.58 1.36
C ALA A 26 10.28 -11.91 1.39
N PHE A 27 9.66 -12.86 2.09
CA PHE A 27 9.99 -14.27 1.99
C PHE A 27 8.69 -14.97 1.60
N CYS A 28 8.61 -15.44 0.36
CA CYS A 28 7.44 -16.15 -0.16
C CYS A 28 6.10 -15.43 0.11
N ALA A 29 6.00 -14.12 -0.13
CA ALA A 29 4.75 -13.39 0.06
C ALA A 29 4.04 -13.11 -1.27
N THR A 30 2.71 -13.19 -1.27
CA THR A 30 1.84 -12.68 -2.35
C THR A 30 0.78 -11.79 -1.73
N LEU A 31 0.43 -10.68 -2.38
CA LEU A 31 -0.71 -9.87 -1.95
C LEU A 31 -1.97 -10.74 -2.06
N ALA A 32 -2.59 -11.02 -0.92
CA ALA A 32 -3.80 -11.81 -0.86
C ALA A 32 -5.01 -10.89 -1.04
N GLU A 33 -5.04 -9.77 -0.32
CA GLU A 33 -6.18 -8.85 -0.27
C GLU A 33 -5.74 -7.41 -0.02
N ALA A 34 -6.57 -6.45 -0.43
CA ALA A 34 -6.44 -5.05 -0.06
C ALA A 34 -7.82 -4.48 0.29
N ALA A 35 -7.88 -3.73 1.39
CA ALA A 35 -9.08 -3.04 1.85
C ALA A 35 -8.82 -1.55 2.00
N VAL A 36 -9.86 -0.74 1.73
CA VAL A 36 -9.82 0.71 1.87
C VAL A 36 -10.97 1.15 2.76
N SER A 37 -10.65 1.85 3.85
CA SER A 37 -11.63 2.54 4.69
C SER A 37 -11.50 4.05 4.49
N ARG A 38 -12.64 4.73 4.39
CA ARG A 38 -12.73 6.16 4.05
C ARG A 38 -13.46 6.89 5.16
N ALA A 39 -12.82 7.90 5.74
CA ALA A 39 -13.41 8.85 6.66
C ALA A 39 -13.19 10.28 6.12
N PRO A 40 -13.96 11.28 6.56
CA PRO A 40 -13.71 12.66 6.19
C PRO A 40 -12.25 13.07 6.52
N GLY A 41 -11.47 13.41 5.49
CA GLY A 41 -10.07 13.82 5.62
C GLY A 41 -9.06 12.69 5.92
N GLU A 42 -9.49 11.44 6.09
CA GLU A 42 -8.61 10.31 6.40
C GLU A 42 -8.95 9.07 5.57
N ILE A 43 -7.91 8.39 5.06
CA ILE A 43 -8.06 7.16 4.30
C ILE A 43 -7.09 6.13 4.87
N ALA A 44 -7.62 4.97 5.25
CA ALA A 44 -6.83 3.84 5.68
C ALA A 44 -6.79 2.79 4.56
N VAL A 45 -5.59 2.39 4.18
CA VAL A 45 -5.34 1.30 3.24
C VAL A 45 -4.70 0.16 4.02
N VAL A 46 -5.33 -1.00 4.01
CA VAL A 46 -4.82 -2.21 4.66
C VAL A 46 -4.56 -3.24 3.59
N THR A 47 -3.30 -3.65 3.44
CA THR A 47 -2.92 -4.77 2.59
C THR A 47 -2.72 -6.01 3.44
N ARG A 48 -3.21 -7.15 2.97
CA ARG A 48 -2.94 -8.46 3.57
C ARG A 48 -2.07 -9.23 2.60
N VAL A 49 -0.88 -9.57 3.05
CA VAL A 49 0.03 -10.44 2.31
C VAL A 49 0.01 -11.83 2.92
N GLY A 50 -0.20 -12.84 2.08
CA GLY A 50 -0.18 -14.25 2.46
C GLY A 50 1.10 -14.94 2.01
N GLY A 51 1.34 -16.16 2.51
CA GLY A 51 2.37 -17.03 1.95
C GLY A 51 2.02 -17.44 0.52
N ASN A 52 2.98 -17.44 -0.40
CA ASN A 52 2.82 -17.95 -1.75
C ASN A 52 2.94 -19.48 -1.73
N PRO A 53 1.85 -20.24 -1.91
CA PRO A 53 1.88 -21.70 -1.86
C PRO A 53 2.61 -22.33 -3.06
N ALA A 54 2.81 -21.57 -4.14
CA ALA A 54 3.50 -22.02 -5.36
C ALA A 54 4.99 -21.66 -5.38
N ALA A 55 5.47 -20.85 -4.43
CA ALA A 55 6.88 -20.55 -4.32
C ALA A 55 7.61 -21.72 -3.64
N LEU A 56 8.47 -22.43 -4.38
CA LEU A 56 9.52 -23.23 -3.77
C LEU A 56 10.42 -22.25 -3.01
N CYS A 57 10.23 -22.15 -1.70
CA CYS A 57 10.94 -21.23 -0.82
C CYS A 57 12.41 -21.61 -0.66
N THR A 58 13.17 -21.58 -1.75
CA THR A 58 14.61 -21.84 -1.78
C THR A 58 15.36 -20.56 -1.39
N GLY A 59 15.32 -20.25 -0.10
CA GLY A 59 16.43 -19.62 0.64
C GLY A 59 16.76 -18.14 0.44
N GLU A 60 16.33 -17.46 -0.62
CA GLU A 60 16.78 -16.10 -0.90
C GLU A 60 15.69 -15.05 -0.60
N PRO A 61 15.96 -14.01 0.22
CA PRO A 61 15.04 -12.89 0.40
C PRO A 61 14.93 -12.11 -0.91
N PHE A 62 13.71 -11.84 -1.37
CA PHE A 62 13.44 -11.03 -2.55
C PHE A 62 12.65 -9.77 -2.19
N VAL A 63 12.59 -8.82 -3.12
CA VAL A 63 11.81 -7.60 -2.98
C VAL A 63 10.47 -7.81 -3.68
N VAL A 64 9.38 -7.52 -2.98
CA VAL A 64 8.04 -7.47 -3.59
C VAL A 64 7.61 -6.02 -3.67
N GLU A 65 7.06 -5.67 -4.82
CA GLU A 65 6.30 -4.45 -5.04
C GLU A 65 4.84 -4.80 -5.28
N TYR A 66 3.94 -4.15 -4.54
CA TYR A 66 2.51 -4.26 -4.77
C TYR A 66 1.84 -2.91 -4.57
N GLY A 67 0.67 -2.72 -5.17
CA GLY A 67 -0.01 -1.44 -5.12
C GLY A 67 -1.43 -1.50 -5.67
N GLY A 68 -2.10 -0.36 -5.57
CA GLY A 68 -3.47 -0.21 -6.04
C GLY A 68 -3.87 1.24 -6.22
N LEU A 69 -4.91 1.45 -7.05
CA LEU A 69 -5.50 2.75 -7.28
C LEU A 69 -6.77 2.90 -6.44
N VAL A 70 -6.83 3.95 -5.63
CA VAL A 70 -8.04 4.34 -4.91
C VAL A 70 -8.72 5.46 -5.69
N THR A 71 -9.94 5.19 -6.18
CA THR A 71 -10.73 6.11 -7.01
C THR A 71 -12.02 6.54 -6.30
N GLY A 72 -12.76 7.47 -6.92
CA GLY A 72 -14.06 7.93 -6.44
C GLY A 72 -13.95 8.82 -5.21
N LEU A 73 -12.88 9.60 -5.13
CA LEU A 73 -12.64 10.55 -4.05
C LEU A 73 -13.09 11.95 -4.47
N ALA A 74 -13.76 12.64 -3.56
CA ALA A 74 -14.03 14.06 -3.74
C ALA A 74 -12.71 14.85 -3.74
N ALA A 75 -12.71 16.01 -4.41
CA ALA A 75 -11.60 16.92 -4.32
C ALA A 75 -11.39 17.34 -2.85
N GLY A 76 -10.14 17.33 -2.39
CA GLY A 76 -9.85 17.58 -0.99
C GLY A 76 -8.45 17.14 -0.57
N ARG A 77 -8.10 17.43 0.68
CA ARG A 77 -6.87 16.96 1.30
C ARG A 77 -7.17 15.77 2.19
N TYR A 78 -6.36 14.73 2.05
CA TYR A 78 -6.51 13.49 2.80
C TYR A 78 -5.19 13.08 3.43
N ARG A 79 -5.26 12.57 4.65
CA ARG A 79 -4.17 11.80 5.25
C ARG A 79 -4.38 10.33 4.93
N VAL A 80 -3.47 9.75 4.16
CA VAL A 80 -3.45 8.33 3.82
C VAL A 80 -2.57 7.60 4.83
N ARG A 81 -3.10 6.54 5.44
CA ARG A 81 -2.38 5.65 6.35
C ARG A 81 -2.36 4.26 5.75
N VAL A 82 -1.16 3.71 5.60
CA VAL A 82 -0.94 2.39 5.01
C VAL A 82 -0.55 1.42 6.11
N TYR A 83 -1.27 0.32 6.16
CA TYR A 83 -1.07 -0.78 7.08
C TYR A 83 -0.87 -2.07 6.30
N GLU A 84 -0.15 -3.00 6.91
CA GLU A 84 0.05 -4.31 6.34
C GLU A 84 -0.12 -5.40 7.39
N ALA A 85 -0.88 -6.43 7.04
CA ALA A 85 -1.01 -7.67 7.80
C ALA A 85 -0.30 -8.81 7.06
N VAL A 86 0.37 -9.69 7.80
CA VAL A 86 0.98 -10.92 7.27
C VAL A 86 0.17 -12.13 7.74
N GLY A 87 -0.31 -12.94 6.81
CA GLY A 87 -1.23 -14.05 7.09
C GLY A 87 -2.48 -13.53 7.82
N ASP A 88 -2.87 -14.22 8.90
CA ASP A 88 -3.99 -13.81 9.79
C ASP A 88 -3.55 -12.90 10.95
N GLY A 89 -2.29 -12.45 10.92
CA GLY A 89 -1.75 -11.55 11.93
C GLY A 89 -2.43 -10.17 11.95
N PRO A 90 -2.23 -9.39 13.04
CA PRO A 90 -2.71 -8.03 13.11
C PRO A 90 -2.02 -7.14 12.06
N ALA A 91 -2.75 -6.14 11.57
CA ALA A 91 -2.19 -5.15 10.66
C ALA A 91 -1.25 -4.19 11.41
N GLY A 92 0.00 -4.13 10.99
CA GLY A 92 1.00 -3.16 11.47
C GLY A 92 0.97 -1.88 10.64
N PHE A 93 1.21 -0.74 11.28
CA PHE A 93 1.37 0.53 10.57
C PHE A 93 2.69 0.54 9.79
N LEU A 94 2.63 0.84 8.48
CA LEU A 94 3.82 0.98 7.65
C LEU A 94 4.22 2.45 7.49
N SER A 95 3.30 3.28 7.01
CA SER A 95 3.60 4.67 6.67
C SER A 95 2.33 5.52 6.56
N SER A 96 2.51 6.83 6.56
CA SER A 96 1.45 7.78 6.24
C SER A 96 1.95 8.90 5.34
N ALA A 97 1.09 9.36 4.43
CA ALA A 97 1.36 10.48 3.55
C ALA A 97 0.13 11.37 3.42
N ASN A 98 0.34 12.66 3.16
CA ASN A 98 -0.72 13.57 2.79
C ASN A 98 -0.86 13.59 1.27
N VAL A 99 -2.09 13.49 0.77
CA VAL A 99 -2.39 13.60 -0.65
C VAL A 99 -3.46 14.67 -0.86
N THR A 100 -3.30 15.45 -1.93
CA THR A 100 -4.34 16.38 -2.38
C THR A 100 -4.97 15.79 -3.62
N ILE A 101 -6.28 15.53 -3.54
CA ILE A 101 -7.09 15.07 -4.66
C ILE A 101 -7.63 16.31 -5.37
N LEU A 102 -7.30 16.42 -6.65
CA LEU A 102 -7.80 17.47 -7.51
C LEU A 102 -9.16 17.06 -8.10
N PRO A 103 -10.05 18.03 -8.41
CA PRO A 103 -11.26 17.74 -9.16
C PRO A 103 -10.92 17.09 -10.52
N PRO A 104 -11.86 16.35 -11.12
CA PRO A 104 -11.67 15.82 -12.47
C PRO A 104 -11.34 16.97 -13.42
N ALA A 105 -10.42 16.73 -14.36
CA ALA A 105 -10.21 17.68 -15.45
C ALA A 105 -11.51 17.74 -16.27
N THR A 106 -12.12 18.92 -16.32
CA THR A 106 -13.26 19.26 -17.18
C THR A 106 -12.84 19.29 -18.65
#